data_AF-A0AAJ7RW24-F1
#
_entry.id   AF-A0AAJ7RW24-F1
#
_cell.length_a   1.000
_cell.length_b   1.000
_cell.length_c   1.000
_cell.angle_alpha   90.00
_cell.angle_beta   90.00
_cell.angle_gamma   90.00
#
_symmetry.space_group_name_H-M   'P 1'
#
loop_
_entity.id
_entity.type
_entity.pdbx_description
1 polymer ?
#
loop_
_entity_poly.entity_id
_entity_poly.type
_entity_poly.pdbx_seq_one_letter_code
_entity_poly.pdbx_strand_id
1 'polypeptide(L)'
;MFRSKVFSVLRTIVNRNSYNIGNATTFQCPLLKTVVRGDSTIASKETDATVNKSVDEVSEKSVTSFKSSSEISIEASEGTSNVPSESTEYEPDKLYKKLEIEVRGNDPAVLSSYGQFTVMAANNLDITIGRHVAPKKAIHERLTVLKSVHVHKKHRVQYETRTYYRYIDFFNLTGSTADTFLEYIQRNLPEGVAMKVTKVELQTLPESVKQANPVQQ
;
A
#
# COMPACT_ATOMS: atom_id res chain seq x y z
N MET A 1 -57.73 -25.06 -29.99
CA MET A 1 -57.49 -24.89 -28.54
C MET A 1 -56.03 -24.47 -28.36
N PHE A 2 -55.74 -23.17 -28.22
CA PHE A 2 -55.47 -22.51 -26.91
C PHE A 2 -54.29 -23.19 -26.18
N ARG A 3 -53.14 -22.59 -25.86
CA ARG A 3 -52.76 -21.17 -25.69
C ARG A 3 -51.24 -21.01 -25.78
N SER A 4 -50.82 -19.93 -26.44
CA SER A 4 -49.52 -19.27 -26.32
C SER A 4 -49.22 -18.84 -24.88
N LYS A 5 -47.98 -19.04 -24.42
CA LYS A 5 -47.38 -18.23 -23.35
C LYS A 5 -45.91 -17.97 -23.66
N VAL A 6 -45.69 -16.89 -24.42
CA VAL A 6 -44.47 -16.08 -24.36
C VAL A 6 -44.37 -15.56 -22.92
N PHE A 7 -43.26 -15.81 -22.24
CA PHE A 7 -42.91 -15.10 -21.02
C PHE A 7 -41.51 -14.49 -21.19
N SER A 8 -41.51 -13.23 -21.60
CA SER A 8 -40.38 -12.32 -21.49
C SER A 8 -40.11 -12.04 -20.02
N VAL A 9 -38.95 -12.46 -19.50
CA VAL A 9 -38.46 -11.99 -18.20
C VAL A 9 -37.34 -11.00 -18.47
N LEU A 10 -37.73 -9.76 -18.75
CA LEU A 10 -36.87 -8.60 -18.55
C LEU A 10 -36.78 -8.36 -17.03
N ARG A 11 -35.64 -8.66 -16.43
CA ARG A 11 -35.28 -8.10 -15.11
C ARG A 11 -34.24 -7.01 -15.32
N THR A 12 -34.74 -5.78 -15.34
CA THR A 12 -33.96 -4.55 -15.19
C THR A 12 -33.36 -4.53 -13.79
N ILE A 13 -32.05 -4.72 -13.66
CA ILE A 13 -31.33 -4.50 -12.40
C ILE A 13 -31.00 -3.02 -12.31
N VAL A 14 -31.90 -2.26 -11.68
CA VAL A 14 -31.62 -0.89 -11.24
C VAL A 14 -30.80 -0.98 -9.95
N ASN A 15 -29.51 -0.69 -10.05
CA ASN A 15 -28.63 -0.57 -8.89
C ASN A 15 -28.87 0.80 -8.23
N ARG A 16 -29.71 0.85 -7.19
CA ARG A 16 -29.86 2.04 -6.34
C ARG A 16 -28.87 1.97 -5.18
N ASN A 17 -27.62 2.36 -5.43
CA ASN A 17 -26.68 2.59 -4.33
C ASN A 17 -27.00 3.96 -3.73
N SER A 18 -27.92 3.97 -2.77
CA SER A 18 -28.29 5.16 -1.99
C SER A 18 -27.73 4.99 -0.58
N TYR A 19 -26.73 5.80 -0.24
CA TYR A 19 -26.14 5.85 1.08
C TYR A 19 -27.14 6.52 2.03
N ASN A 20 -27.72 5.75 2.94
CA ASN A 20 -28.37 6.31 4.12
C ASN A 20 -27.31 6.49 5.21
N ILE A 21 -27.01 7.75 5.49
CA ILE A 21 -26.39 8.21 6.73
C ILE A 21 -27.51 8.24 7.78
N GLY A 22 -27.44 7.31 8.72
CA GLY A 22 -28.38 7.18 9.83
C GLY A 22 -27.62 6.79 11.08
N ASN A 23 -27.68 7.67 12.07
CA ASN A 23 -26.92 7.67 13.31
C ASN A 23 -27.14 6.43 14.21
N ALA A 24 -26.07 6.10 14.93
CA ALA A 24 -25.95 5.50 16.27
C ALA A 24 -27.12 4.68 16.85
N THR A 25 -26.80 3.48 17.33
CA THR A 25 -26.99 3.11 18.76
C THR A 25 -26.33 1.77 19.11
N THR A 26 -25.74 1.79 20.29
CA THR A 26 -25.01 0.79 21.06
C THR A 26 -25.67 -0.60 21.11
N PHE A 27 -24.88 -1.65 20.88
CA PHE A 27 -25.17 -2.98 21.43
C PHE A 27 -23.98 -3.44 22.27
N GLN A 28 -24.21 -3.43 23.59
CA GLN A 28 -23.34 -4.02 24.60
C GLN A 28 -23.34 -5.55 24.47
N CYS A 29 -22.16 -6.16 24.48
CA CYS A 29 -21.97 -7.59 24.74
C CYS A 29 -21.61 -7.76 26.24
N PRO A 30 -22.44 -8.42 27.06
CA PRO A 30 -22.12 -8.64 28.46
C PRO A 30 -21.62 -10.06 28.66
N LEU A 31 -20.31 -10.31 28.61
CA LEU A 31 -19.74 -11.53 29.20
C LEU A 31 -18.22 -11.43 29.40
N LEU A 32 -17.83 -11.01 30.61
CA LEU A 32 -16.72 -11.51 31.45
C LEU A 32 -16.39 -10.45 32.51
N LYS A 33 -16.84 -10.70 33.74
CA LYS A 33 -16.37 -10.02 34.95
C LYS A 33 -15.32 -10.91 35.61
N THR A 34 -14.11 -10.39 35.76
CA THR A 34 -13.23 -10.73 36.87
C THR A 34 -12.57 -9.44 37.36
N VAL A 35 -12.92 -9.06 38.58
CA VAL A 35 -12.29 -7.98 39.36
C VAL A 35 -11.22 -8.64 40.22
N VAL A 36 -9.96 -8.24 40.04
CA VAL A 36 -8.95 -8.30 41.10
C VAL A 36 -8.29 -6.93 41.12
N ARG A 37 -8.32 -6.32 42.31
CA ARG A 37 -7.80 -4.99 42.65
C ARG A 37 -6.47 -5.20 43.37
N GLY A 38 -5.45 -4.41 43.06
CA GLY A 38 -4.23 -4.34 43.86
C GLY A 38 -3.08 -3.62 43.13
N ASP A 39 -2.93 -2.32 43.41
CA ASP A 39 -1.74 -1.52 43.07
C ASP A 39 -0.57 -1.85 44.00
N SER A 40 0.67 -1.86 43.47
CA SER A 40 1.80 -1.09 44.02
C SER A 40 3.10 -1.33 43.22
N THR A 41 3.75 -0.21 42.91
CA THR A 41 5.11 0.05 42.39
C THR A 41 6.26 -0.75 43.02
N ILE A 42 7.36 -0.99 42.27
CA ILE A 42 8.78 -0.61 42.55
C ILE A 42 9.81 -1.48 41.79
N ALA A 43 10.74 -0.76 41.14
CA ALA A 43 12.17 -1.04 40.83
C ALA A 43 12.65 -2.22 39.97
N SER A 44 13.40 -1.82 38.95
CA SER A 44 14.56 -2.42 38.32
C SER A 44 15.52 -3.18 39.26
N LYS A 45 16.01 -4.35 38.80
CA LYS A 45 17.41 -4.78 38.93
C LYS A 45 17.70 -5.96 38.00
N GLU A 46 18.71 -5.76 37.16
CA GLU A 46 19.47 -6.78 36.42
C GLU A 46 20.32 -7.60 37.41
N THR A 47 20.52 -8.89 37.12
CA THR A 47 21.75 -9.63 37.44
C THR A 47 21.89 -10.87 36.54
N ASP A 48 23.01 -10.92 35.83
CA ASP A 48 23.55 -12.07 35.11
C ASP A 48 23.96 -13.22 36.06
N ALA A 49 23.82 -14.47 35.60
CA ALA A 49 24.71 -15.57 36.01
C ALA A 49 24.59 -16.79 35.06
N THR A 50 25.70 -17.05 34.38
CA THR A 50 26.07 -18.25 33.62
C THR A 50 26.33 -19.44 34.55
N VAL A 51 25.81 -20.64 34.25
CA VAL A 51 26.38 -21.92 34.70
C VAL A 51 26.19 -22.99 33.62
N ASN A 52 27.30 -23.50 33.10
CA ASN A 52 27.42 -24.68 32.23
C ASN A 52 27.51 -25.96 33.07
N LYS A 53 27.02 -27.09 32.53
CA LYS A 53 27.54 -28.43 32.84
C LYS A 53 27.43 -29.37 31.64
N SER A 54 28.60 -29.87 31.24
CA SER A 54 28.90 -30.83 30.17
C SER A 54 28.86 -32.28 30.66
N VAL A 55 28.63 -33.24 29.73
CA VAL A 55 29.21 -34.60 29.72
C VAL A 55 29.35 -35.07 28.25
N ASP A 56 30.59 -35.06 27.75
CA ASP A 56 31.40 -36.05 27.01
C ASP A 56 30.76 -37.13 26.10
N GLU A 57 31.40 -37.76 25.11
CA GLU A 57 32.49 -37.51 24.11
C GLU A 57 32.74 -38.90 23.45
N VAL A 58 32.81 -39.05 22.11
CA VAL A 58 33.65 -40.08 21.43
C VAL A 58 34.10 -39.56 20.04
N SER A 59 35.43 -39.60 19.86
CA SER A 59 36.34 -39.26 18.74
C SER A 59 36.16 -40.13 17.47
N GLU A 60 36.66 -39.81 16.26
CA GLU A 60 38.06 -39.63 15.79
C GLU A 60 38.09 -38.85 14.45
N LYS A 61 38.78 -37.70 14.32
CA LYS A 61 40.15 -37.43 13.79
C LYS A 61 40.48 -37.85 12.33
N SER A 62 40.67 -36.85 11.45
CA SER A 62 41.87 -36.72 10.59
C SER A 62 42.08 -35.27 10.12
N VAL A 63 43.35 -34.85 10.13
CA VAL A 63 43.90 -33.49 10.14
C VAL A 63 44.51 -33.07 8.79
N THR A 64 44.70 -31.75 8.61
CA THR A 64 45.64 -30.99 7.73
C THR A 64 45.26 -30.72 6.27
N SER A 65 45.47 -29.54 5.67
CA SER A 65 46.26 -28.34 6.05
C SER A 65 45.86 -27.10 5.22
N PHE A 66 46.06 -25.92 5.81
CA PHE A 66 45.98 -24.57 5.24
C PHE A 66 46.98 -24.28 4.10
N LYS A 67 46.61 -23.41 3.14
CA LYS A 67 47.47 -22.29 2.68
C LYS A 67 46.67 -21.18 1.98
N SER A 68 47.22 -19.97 2.08
CA SER A 68 46.61 -18.66 1.99
C SER A 68 46.67 -17.98 0.61
N SER A 69 45.81 -16.95 0.50
CA SER A 69 46.03 -15.62 -0.10
C SER A 69 46.28 -15.46 -1.61
N SER A 70 45.41 -14.67 -2.26
CA SER A 70 45.84 -13.48 -3.02
C SER A 70 44.67 -12.54 -3.26
N GLU A 71 44.96 -11.26 -3.06
CA GLU A 71 44.13 -10.08 -3.24
C GLU A 71 43.82 -9.82 -4.72
N ILE A 72 42.64 -9.27 -5.01
CA ILE A 72 42.37 -8.61 -6.29
C ILE A 72 41.80 -7.22 -6.01
N SER A 73 42.48 -6.27 -6.63
CA SER A 73 42.42 -4.82 -6.53
C SER A 73 41.04 -4.23 -6.84
N ILE A 74 40.64 -3.23 -6.07
CA ILE A 74 39.54 -2.32 -6.39
C ILE A 74 40.12 -1.20 -7.25
N GLU A 75 39.78 -1.19 -8.54
CA GLU A 75 40.09 -0.07 -9.44
C GLU A 75 38.95 0.94 -9.38
N ALA A 76 39.27 2.12 -8.84
CA ALA A 76 38.43 3.31 -8.89
C ALA A 76 38.34 3.81 -10.34
N SER A 77 37.22 3.51 -10.99
CA SER A 77 36.83 4.19 -12.22
C SER A 77 36.30 5.58 -11.86
N GLU A 78 36.88 6.60 -12.49
CA GLU A 78 36.53 8.00 -12.42
C GLU A 78 35.05 8.20 -12.75
N GLY A 79 34.22 8.20 -11.71
CA GLY A 79 32.86 8.69 -11.79
C GLY A 79 32.92 10.16 -12.18
N THR A 80 32.50 10.45 -13.40
CA THR A 80 32.18 11.79 -13.87
C THR A 80 31.35 12.48 -12.79
N SER A 81 31.94 13.46 -12.13
CA SER A 81 31.23 14.38 -11.26
C SER A 81 30.25 15.15 -12.14
N ASN A 82 29.06 14.61 -12.35
CA ASN A 82 27.90 15.42 -12.69
C ASN A 82 27.57 16.23 -11.44
N VAL A 83 28.38 17.26 -11.21
CA VAL A 83 27.93 18.48 -10.55
C VAL A 83 26.78 18.97 -11.43
N PRO A 84 25.52 18.97 -10.97
CA PRO A 84 24.50 19.71 -11.68
C PRO A 84 24.92 21.17 -11.58
N SER A 85 25.41 21.69 -12.70
CA SER A 85 25.71 23.10 -12.88
C SER A 85 24.47 23.91 -12.50
N GLU A 86 24.59 24.66 -11.41
CA GLU A 86 23.63 25.65 -10.94
C GLU A 86 23.56 26.81 -11.94
N SER A 87 22.83 26.62 -13.04
CA SER A 87 22.14 27.70 -13.72
C SER A 87 20.71 27.69 -13.17
N THR A 88 20.50 28.38 -12.06
CA THR A 88 19.19 28.54 -11.42
C THR A 88 18.30 29.46 -12.27
N GLU A 89 17.80 28.94 -13.39
CA GLU A 89 16.54 29.43 -13.94
C GLU A 89 15.47 29.12 -12.89
N TYR A 90 14.99 30.19 -12.23
CA TYR A 90 14.00 30.12 -11.16
C TYR A 90 12.62 29.82 -11.76
N GLU A 91 12.44 28.59 -12.23
CA GLU A 91 11.13 28.07 -12.61
C GLU A 91 10.28 27.91 -11.34
N PRO A 92 9.07 28.50 -11.28
CA PRO A 92 8.21 28.36 -10.12
C PRO A 92 7.81 26.90 -9.91
N ASP A 93 7.76 26.45 -8.65
CA ASP A 93 7.38 25.08 -8.34
C ASP A 93 5.94 24.79 -8.76
N LYS A 94 5.70 23.57 -9.21
CA LYS A 94 4.36 23.08 -9.56
C LYS A 94 3.58 22.90 -8.28
N LEU A 95 2.33 23.36 -8.27
CA LEU A 95 1.45 23.17 -7.12
C LEU A 95 0.41 22.10 -7.44
N TYR A 96 0.25 21.12 -6.57
CA TYR A 96 -0.78 20.09 -6.67
C TYR A 96 -1.89 20.37 -5.66
N LYS A 97 -3.12 20.48 -6.16
CA LYS A 97 -4.31 20.54 -5.32
C LYS A 97 -4.45 19.26 -4.52
N LYS A 98 -4.24 18.13 -5.21
CA LYS A 98 -4.51 16.80 -4.72
C LYS A 98 -3.57 15.79 -5.36
N LEU A 99 -3.08 14.86 -4.56
CA LEU A 99 -2.34 13.69 -5.02
C LEU A 99 -3.13 12.45 -4.58
N GLU A 100 -3.66 11.71 -5.56
CA GLU A 100 -4.44 10.50 -5.32
C GLU A 100 -3.56 9.27 -5.54
N ILE A 101 -3.39 8.48 -4.49
CA ILE A 101 -2.68 7.21 -4.55
C ILE A 101 -3.69 6.07 -4.48
N GLU A 102 -3.73 5.28 -5.55
CA GLU A 102 -4.49 4.05 -5.62
C GLU A 102 -3.52 2.87 -5.51
N VAL A 103 -3.65 2.11 -4.42
CA VAL A 103 -2.83 0.94 -4.15
C VAL A 103 -3.67 -0.32 -4.38
N ARG A 104 -3.16 -1.25 -5.19
CA ARG A 104 -3.82 -2.49 -5.58
C ARG A 104 -2.96 -3.68 -5.16
N GLY A 105 -3.58 -4.73 -4.63
CA GLY A 105 -2.85 -5.93 -4.23
C GLY A 105 -3.76 -7.10 -3.93
N ASN A 106 -3.15 -8.28 -3.74
CA ASN A 106 -3.90 -9.52 -3.53
C ASN A 106 -4.18 -9.80 -2.04
N ASP A 107 -3.34 -9.29 -1.14
CA ASP A 107 -3.50 -9.46 0.30
C ASP A 107 -4.02 -8.16 0.97
N PRO A 108 -5.21 -8.18 1.59
CA PRO A 108 -5.73 -7.01 2.29
C PRO A 108 -4.91 -6.63 3.52
N ALA A 109 -4.21 -7.55 4.18
CA ALA A 109 -3.40 -7.25 5.36
C ALA A 109 -2.19 -6.38 4.99
N VAL A 110 -1.51 -6.71 3.89
CA VAL A 110 -0.40 -5.92 3.34
C VAL A 110 -0.85 -4.53 2.90
N LEU A 111 -2.01 -4.40 2.26
CA LEU A 111 -2.56 -3.09 1.90
C LEU A 111 -2.94 -2.27 3.16
N SER A 112 -3.37 -2.95 4.22
CA SER A 112 -3.69 -2.32 5.49
C SER A 112 -2.44 -1.74 6.17
N SER A 113 -1.36 -2.51 6.25
CA SER A 113 -0.10 -2.06 6.83
C SER A 113 0.55 -0.97 5.98
N TYR A 114 0.60 -1.14 4.66
CA TYR A 114 1.21 -0.16 3.77
C TYR A 114 0.49 1.18 3.82
N GLY A 115 -0.84 1.18 3.84
CA GLY A 115 -1.56 2.44 3.98
C GLY A 115 -1.38 3.10 5.35
N GLN A 116 -1.12 2.36 6.43
CA GLN A 116 -0.75 2.97 7.73
C GLN A 116 0.64 3.60 7.67
N PHE A 117 1.59 2.92 7.02
CA PHE A 117 2.92 3.45 6.75
C PHE A 117 2.87 4.76 5.95
N THR A 118 2.08 4.83 4.88
CA THR A 118 1.94 6.05 4.08
C THR A 118 1.36 7.22 4.90
N VAL A 119 0.36 6.94 5.74
CA VAL A 119 -0.25 7.93 6.64
C VAL A 119 0.76 8.42 7.68
N MET A 120 1.55 7.52 8.26
CA MET A 120 2.60 7.87 9.23
C MET A 120 3.67 8.76 8.59
N ALA A 121 4.14 8.41 7.39
CA ALA A 121 5.12 9.21 6.66
C ALA A 121 4.59 10.62 6.33
N ALA A 122 3.33 10.72 5.91
CA ALA A 122 2.68 12.00 5.64
C ALA A 122 2.57 12.88 6.90
N ASN A 123 2.19 12.29 8.04
CA ASN A 123 2.11 13.01 9.30
C ASN A 123 3.48 13.56 9.74
N ASN A 124 4.56 12.81 9.52
CA ASN A 124 5.92 13.26 9.88
C ASN A 124 6.44 14.39 8.99
N LEU A 125 5.88 14.54 7.78
CA LEU A 125 6.19 15.62 6.84
C LEU A 125 5.14 16.75 6.88
N ASP A 126 4.21 16.69 7.84
CA ASP A 126 3.10 17.64 7.99
C ASP A 126 2.25 17.82 6.71
N ILE A 127 2.09 16.75 5.92
CA ILE A 127 1.26 16.74 4.73
C ILE A 127 -0.21 16.58 5.13
N THR A 128 -1.10 17.38 4.53
CA THR A 128 -2.53 17.26 4.80
C THR A 128 -3.09 15.96 4.18
N ILE A 129 -3.51 15.04 5.04
CA ILE A 129 -4.10 13.76 4.64
C ILE A 129 -5.60 13.95 4.36
N GLY A 130 -6.05 13.43 3.22
CA GLY A 130 -7.45 13.41 2.83
C GLY A 130 -8.14 12.13 3.25
N ARG A 131 -8.48 11.28 2.27
CA ARG A 131 -9.12 9.99 2.52
C ARG A 131 -8.08 8.90 2.75
N HIS A 132 -8.43 7.93 3.59
CA HIS A 132 -7.72 6.66 3.73
C HIS A 132 -8.75 5.54 3.82
N VAL A 133 -9.17 5.00 2.67
CA VAL A 133 -10.33 4.10 2.61
C VAL A 133 -10.07 2.92 1.69
N ALA A 134 -10.53 1.74 2.11
CA ALA A 134 -10.61 0.55 1.28
C ALA A 134 -12.09 0.24 0.96
N PRO A 135 -12.43 -0.23 -0.27
CA PRO A 135 -13.73 -0.80 -0.55
C PRO A 135 -14.01 -2.02 0.33
N LYS A 136 -15.28 -2.24 0.70
CA LYS A 136 -15.68 -3.34 1.59
C LYS A 136 -15.40 -4.74 1.01
N LYS A 137 -15.40 -4.87 -0.32
CA LYS A 137 -15.21 -6.14 -1.02
C LYS A 137 -14.13 -5.99 -2.08
N ALA A 138 -13.37 -7.06 -2.29
CA ALA A 138 -12.45 -7.17 -3.41
C ALA A 138 -13.20 -7.25 -4.74
N ILE A 139 -12.51 -6.91 -5.81
CA ILE A 139 -12.93 -7.24 -7.17
C ILE A 139 -12.53 -8.70 -7.41
N HIS A 140 -13.51 -9.53 -7.77
CA HIS A 140 -13.32 -10.97 -7.98
C HIS A 140 -13.39 -11.29 -9.47
N GLU A 141 -12.31 -11.82 -10.02
CA GLU A 141 -12.26 -12.34 -11.39
C GLU A 141 -12.25 -13.86 -11.33
N ARG A 142 -13.27 -14.53 -11.90
CA ARG A 142 -13.41 -15.99 -11.81
C ARG A 142 -13.31 -16.62 -13.18
N LEU A 143 -12.47 -17.66 -13.28
CA LEU A 143 -12.23 -18.42 -14.50
C LEU A 143 -12.48 -19.90 -14.23
N THR A 144 -13.21 -20.56 -15.12
CA THR A 144 -13.56 -21.99 -14.94
C THR A 144 -12.96 -22.82 -16.06
N VAL A 145 -11.97 -23.64 -15.73
CA VAL A 145 -11.20 -24.43 -16.69
C VAL A 145 -11.54 -25.92 -16.51
N LEU A 146 -11.34 -26.71 -17.56
CA LEU A 146 -11.41 -28.17 -17.41
C LEU A 146 -10.30 -28.65 -16.46
N LYS A 147 -10.62 -29.62 -15.60
CA LYS A 147 -9.61 -30.22 -14.71
C LYS A 147 -8.63 -31.11 -15.49
N SER A 148 -9.13 -31.80 -16.50
CA SER A 148 -8.34 -32.64 -17.41
C SER A 148 -7.88 -31.81 -18.62
N VAL A 149 -6.73 -32.17 -19.17
CA VAL A 149 -6.24 -31.63 -20.45
C VAL A 149 -7.19 -31.98 -21.60
N HIS A 150 -7.83 -33.16 -21.59
CA HIS A 150 -8.68 -33.63 -22.69
C HIS A 150 -10.02 -34.25 -22.23
N VAL A 151 -11.07 -34.06 -23.05
CA VAL A 151 -12.41 -34.70 -23.10
C VAL A 151 -13.33 -34.62 -21.87
N HIS A 152 -12.81 -34.51 -20.65
CA HIS A 152 -13.62 -34.61 -19.43
C HIS A 152 -14.35 -33.29 -19.06
N LYS A 153 -15.35 -32.89 -19.87
CA LYS A 153 -16.11 -31.62 -19.72
C LYS A 153 -16.84 -31.46 -18.37
N LYS A 154 -17.28 -32.57 -17.76
CA LYS A 154 -18.03 -32.56 -16.49
C LYS A 154 -17.18 -32.15 -15.28
N HIS A 155 -15.86 -32.37 -15.33
CA HIS A 155 -14.95 -32.08 -14.22
C HIS A 155 -14.22 -30.76 -14.49
N ARG A 156 -14.58 -29.71 -13.74
CA ARG A 156 -14.05 -28.35 -13.89
C ARG A 156 -13.47 -27.84 -12.59
N VAL A 157 -12.45 -26.99 -12.69
CA VAL A 157 -11.87 -26.25 -11.56
C VAL A 157 -12.23 -24.78 -11.74
N GLN A 158 -12.59 -24.12 -10.63
CA GLN A 158 -12.82 -22.68 -10.60
C GLN A 158 -11.61 -22.02 -9.97
N TYR A 159 -10.98 -21.13 -10.73
CA TYR A 159 -9.93 -20.24 -10.25
C TYR A 159 -10.53 -18.87 -9.99
N GLU A 160 -10.01 -18.16 -9.00
CA GLU A 160 -10.35 -16.77 -8.79
C GLU A 160 -9.12 -15.93 -8.45
N THR A 161 -9.09 -14.73 -9.00
CA THR A 161 -8.15 -13.66 -8.63
C THR A 161 -8.93 -12.63 -7.85
N ARG A 162 -8.41 -12.26 -6.67
CA ARG A 162 -9.00 -11.23 -5.80
C ARG A 162 -8.08 -10.01 -5.80
N THR A 163 -8.60 -8.87 -6.23
CA THR A 163 -7.88 -7.61 -6.21
C THR A 163 -8.51 -6.68 -5.18
N TYR A 164 -7.73 -6.34 -4.16
CA TYR A 164 -8.10 -5.38 -3.13
C TYR A 164 -7.54 -4.01 -3.49
N TYR A 165 -8.23 -2.97 -3.05
CA TYR A 165 -7.90 -1.59 -3.35
C TYR A 165 -7.81 -0.78 -2.07
N ARG A 166 -6.91 0.19 -2.06
CA ARG A 166 -6.87 1.24 -1.05
C ARG A 166 -6.62 2.58 -1.71
N TYR A 167 -7.43 3.56 -1.33
CA TYR A 167 -7.35 4.93 -1.83
C TYR A 167 -6.82 5.83 -0.72
N ILE A 168 -5.74 6.53 -1.01
CA ILE A 168 -5.10 7.47 -0.10
C ILE A 168 -4.95 8.80 -0.85
N ASP A 169 -5.52 9.87 -0.30
CA ASP A 169 -5.41 11.19 -0.91
C ASP A 169 -4.59 12.12 -0.03
N PHE A 170 -3.79 12.98 -0.64
CA PHE A 170 -3.05 14.06 0.00
C PHE A 170 -3.43 15.39 -0.65
N PHE A 171 -3.46 16.47 0.14
CA PHE A 171 -3.86 17.80 -0.31
C PHE A 171 -2.73 18.81 -0.13
N ASN A 172 -2.75 19.86 -0.94
CA ASN A 172 -1.89 21.04 -0.83
C ASN A 172 -0.39 20.71 -0.85
N LEU A 173 0.07 20.08 -1.93
CA LEU A 173 1.47 19.67 -2.09
C LEU A 173 2.18 20.53 -3.13
N THR A 174 3.46 20.84 -2.89
CA THR A 174 4.36 21.38 -3.91
C THR A 174 4.96 20.25 -4.75
N GLY A 175 5.60 20.60 -5.87
CA GLY A 175 6.17 19.65 -6.81
C GLY A 175 7.34 18.88 -6.21
N SER A 176 8.28 19.64 -5.65
CA SER A 176 9.43 19.13 -4.90
C SER A 176 9.02 18.18 -3.76
N THR A 177 8.10 18.59 -2.90
CA THR A 177 7.62 17.76 -1.77
C THR A 177 6.90 16.51 -2.26
N ALA A 178 6.06 16.62 -3.29
CA ALA A 178 5.38 15.46 -3.85
C ALA A 178 6.37 14.44 -4.42
N ASP A 179 7.42 14.89 -5.10
CA ASP A 179 8.41 13.99 -5.71
C ASP A 179 9.27 13.29 -4.64
N THR A 180 9.75 14.00 -3.61
CA THR A 180 10.46 13.37 -2.48
C THR A 180 9.57 12.38 -1.71
N PHE A 181 8.31 12.75 -1.49
CA PHE A 181 7.36 11.88 -0.80
C PHE A 181 7.06 10.61 -1.61
N LEU A 182 6.83 10.75 -2.92
CA LEU A 182 6.61 9.64 -3.83
C LEU A 182 7.84 8.74 -3.93
N GLU A 183 9.05 9.30 -3.96
CA GLU A 183 10.30 8.54 -3.93
C GLU A 183 10.34 7.60 -2.72
N TYR A 184 10.10 8.13 -1.51
CA TYR A 184 10.10 7.33 -0.29
C TYR A 184 9.05 6.21 -0.30
N ILE A 185 7.84 6.53 -0.76
CA ILE A 185 6.74 5.58 -0.85
C ILE A 185 7.01 4.48 -1.88
N GLN A 186 7.49 4.85 -3.07
CA GLN A 186 7.76 3.93 -4.18
C GLN A 186 8.91 2.97 -3.85
N ARG A 187 9.96 3.45 -3.18
CA ARG A 187 11.08 2.60 -2.74
C ARG A 187 10.65 1.50 -1.76
N ASN A 188 9.65 1.79 -0.95
CA ASN A 188 9.13 0.88 0.08
C ASN A 188 7.83 0.17 -0.35
N LEU A 189 7.52 0.14 -1.65
CA LEU A 189 6.34 -0.55 -2.15
C LEU A 189 6.53 -2.08 -2.04
N PRO A 190 5.65 -2.80 -1.32
CA PRO A 190 5.79 -4.23 -1.14
C PRO A 190 5.55 -5.02 -2.43
N GLU A 191 6.11 -6.23 -2.47
CA GLU A 191 5.95 -7.13 -3.61
C GLU A 191 4.48 -7.53 -3.84
N GLY A 192 4.12 -7.71 -5.11
CA GLY A 192 2.74 -8.06 -5.48
C GLY A 192 1.73 -6.92 -5.25
N VAL A 193 2.19 -5.72 -4.93
CA VAL A 193 1.37 -4.51 -4.82
C VAL A 193 1.71 -3.55 -5.96
N ALA A 194 0.68 -3.08 -6.65
CA ALA A 194 0.80 -2.09 -7.71
C ALA A 194 0.25 -0.75 -7.25
N MET A 195 0.98 0.32 -7.54
CA MET A 195 0.57 1.68 -7.20
C MET A 195 0.26 2.48 -8.46
N LYS A 196 -0.84 3.24 -8.44
CA LYS A 196 -1.18 4.25 -9.43
C LYS A 196 -1.26 5.60 -8.73
N VAL A 197 -0.57 6.59 -9.29
CA VAL A 197 -0.52 7.96 -8.76
C VAL A 197 -1.20 8.89 -9.75
N THR A 198 -2.18 9.65 -9.27
CA THR A 198 -2.86 10.69 -10.04
C THR A 198 -2.51 12.05 -9.43
N LYS A 199 -1.80 12.89 -10.19
CA LYS A 199 -1.39 14.24 -9.78
C LYS A 199 -2.40 15.25 -10.33
N VAL A 200 -3.02 16.05 -9.46
CA VAL A 200 -3.97 17.10 -9.85
C VAL A 200 -3.29 18.46 -9.68
N GLU A 201 -2.77 19.00 -10.78
CA GLU A 201 -2.06 20.29 -10.83
C GLU A 201 -3.01 21.49 -10.68
N LEU A 202 -2.51 22.54 -10.02
CA LEU A 202 -3.10 23.87 -9.99
C LEU A 202 -2.40 24.72 -11.04
N GLN A 203 -3.16 25.15 -12.04
CA GLN A 203 -2.68 26.03 -13.11
C GLN A 203 -3.50 27.32 -13.12
N THR A 204 -2.86 28.42 -13.51
CA THR A 204 -3.58 29.67 -13.73
C THR A 204 -4.28 29.64 -15.09
N LEU A 205 -5.25 30.52 -15.28
CA LEU A 205 -5.92 30.63 -16.58
C LEU A 205 -4.90 30.95 -17.69
N PRO A 206 -5.02 30.30 -18.87
CA PRO A 206 -4.15 30.59 -19.99
C PRO A 206 -4.34 32.02 -20.47
N GLU A 207 -3.30 32.60 -21.06
CA GLU A 207 -3.26 34.01 -21.47
C GLU A 207 -4.39 34.38 -22.43
N SER A 208 -4.72 33.48 -23.36
CA SER A 208 -5.81 33.67 -24.33
C SER A 208 -7.17 33.92 -23.65
N VAL A 209 -7.43 33.28 -22.52
CA VAL A 209 -8.69 33.45 -21.78
C VAL A 209 -8.65 34.74 -20.95
N LYS A 210 -7.48 35.13 -20.42
CA LYS A 210 -7.32 36.39 -19.66
C LYS A 210 -7.53 37.62 -20.54
N GLN A 211 -7.02 37.62 -21.77
CA GLN A 211 -7.13 38.74 -22.71
C GLN A 211 -8.57 38.96 -23.21
N ALA A 212 -9.39 37.90 -23.27
CA ALA A 212 -10.78 37.97 -23.73
C ALA A 212 -11.74 38.65 -22.72
N ASN A 213 -11.32 38.83 -21.47
CA ASN A 213 -12.08 39.57 -20.46
C ASN A 213 -11.45 40.95 -20.24
N PRO A 214 -11.72 41.96 -21.11
CA PRO A 214 -11.35 43.32 -20.81
C PRO A 214 -12.10 43.75 -19.54
N VAL A 215 -11.34 44.15 -18.52
CA VAL A 215 -11.82 44.64 -17.23
C VAL A 215 -12.89 45.71 -17.46
N GLN A 216 -14.14 45.41 -17.10
CA GLN A 216 -15.22 46.39 -17.09
C GLN A 216 -14.92 47.40 -15.98
N GLN A 217 -14.70 48.65 -16.38
CA GLN A 217 -14.45 49.81 -15.51
C GLN A 217 -15.69 50.19 -14.71
#